data_AF-A0A0K2URA5-F1
#
_entry.id   AF-A0A0K2URA5-F1
#
_cell.length_a   1.000
_cell.length_b   1.000
_cell.length_c   1.000
_cell.angle_alpha   90.00
_cell.angle_beta   90.00
_cell.angle_gamma   90.00
#
_symmetry.space_group_name_H-M   'P 1'
#
loop_
_entity.id
_entity.type
_entity.pdbx_description
1 polymer ?
#
loop_
_entity_poly.entity_id
_entity_poly.type
_entity_poly.pdbx_seq_one_letter_code
_entity_poly.pdbx_strand_id
1 'polypeptide(L)'
;MGNEHYASSKQCKANELVASLDARFHPSIIGGILLIFLLSISAFISHIENISYFDSVYASFISYSTIGFGDIDIFQYSFRSNWFNFFIYGNGVHIIGYMIVSAYVTSILEKFGVRKF
;
A
#
# COMPACT_ATOMS: atom_id res chain seq x y z
N MET A 1 -31.93 28.18 23.94
CA MET A 1 -31.13 27.00 24.38
C MET A 1 -31.29 25.77 23.49
N GLY A 2 -32.41 25.52 22.80
CA GLY A 2 -32.56 24.31 21.95
C GLY A 2 -31.70 24.24 20.68
N ASN A 3 -31.33 25.39 20.09
CA ASN A 3 -30.62 25.43 18.81
C ASN A 3 -29.13 25.04 18.90
N GLU A 4 -28.48 25.30 20.02
CA GLU A 4 -27.05 25.00 20.22
C GLU A 4 -26.80 23.51 20.45
N HIS A 5 -27.67 22.85 21.22
CA HIS A 5 -27.64 21.40 21.39
C HIS A 5 -27.93 20.65 20.07
N TYR A 6 -28.84 21.18 19.25
CA TYR A 6 -29.12 20.60 17.94
C TYR A 6 -27.93 20.70 16.98
N ALA A 7 -27.25 21.85 16.95
CA ALA A 7 -26.04 22.06 16.15
C ALA A 7 -24.89 21.15 16.62
N SER A 8 -24.69 21.01 17.94
CA SER A 8 -23.66 20.14 18.53
C SER A 8 -23.88 18.66 18.19
N SER A 9 -25.12 18.16 18.22
CA SER A 9 -25.42 16.76 17.89
C SER A 9 -25.16 16.42 16.42
N LYS A 10 -25.46 17.35 15.49
CA LYS A 10 -25.13 17.18 14.06
C LYS A 10 -23.63 17.17 13.82
N GLN A 11 -22.89 18.04 14.52
CA GLN A 11 -21.44 18.09 14.45
C GLN A 11 -20.80 16.78 14.92
N CYS A 12 -21.27 16.22 16.04
CA CYS A 12 -20.78 14.95 16.58
C CYS A 12 -21.03 13.79 15.61
N LYS A 13 -22.24 13.69 15.05
CA LYS A 13 -22.60 12.62 14.10
C LYS A 13 -21.85 12.72 12.77
N ALA A 14 -21.58 13.94 12.31
CA ALA A 14 -20.74 14.18 11.14
C ALA A 14 -19.28 13.76 11.38
N ASN A 15 -18.72 14.07 12.57
CA ASN A 15 -17.38 13.66 12.94
C ASN A 15 -17.24 12.12 13.06
N GLU A 16 -18.24 11.43 13.59
CA GLU A 16 -18.25 9.95 13.62
C GLU A 16 -18.35 9.33 12.23
N LEU A 17 -19.19 9.89 11.35
CA LEU A 17 -19.28 9.43 9.96
C LEU A 17 -17.95 9.64 9.21
N VAL A 18 -17.32 10.80 9.39
CA VAL A 18 -16.00 11.10 8.79
C VAL A 18 -14.92 10.18 9.36
N ALA A 19 -14.89 9.93 10.67
CA ALA A 19 -13.96 8.99 11.29
C ALA A 19 -14.15 7.55 10.77
N SER A 20 -15.39 7.13 10.53
CA SER A 20 -15.70 5.83 9.93
C SER A 20 -15.34 5.73 8.45
N LEU A 21 -15.37 6.86 7.72
CA LEU A 21 -14.98 6.95 6.33
C LEU A 21 -13.45 6.93 6.17
N ASP A 22 -12.73 7.67 7.02
CA ASP A 22 -11.26 7.67 7.09
C ASP A 22 -10.71 6.28 7.42
N ALA A 23 -11.35 5.55 8.36
CA ALA A 23 -10.97 4.19 8.72
C ALA A 23 -11.16 3.17 7.57
N ARG A 24 -12.05 3.44 6.61
CA ARG A 24 -12.34 2.56 5.47
C ARG A 24 -11.51 2.89 4.23
N PHE A 25 -11.14 4.15 4.05
CA PHE A 25 -10.32 4.58 2.91
C PHE A 25 -8.88 4.06 3.01
N HIS A 26 -8.31 4.02 4.22
CA HIS A 26 -6.96 3.54 4.47
C HIS A 26 -6.69 2.12 3.90
N PRO A 27 -7.45 1.07 4.26
CA PRO A 27 -7.15 -0.29 3.78
C PRO A 27 -7.32 -0.47 2.27
N SER A 28 -8.27 0.22 1.63
CA SER A 28 -8.49 0.10 0.17
C SER A 28 -7.37 0.76 -0.64
N ILE A 29 -6.87 1.91 -0.19
CA ILE A 29 -5.73 2.59 -0.82
C ILE A 29 -4.46 1.73 -0.68
N ILE A 30 -4.26 1.13 0.49
CA ILE A 30 -3.13 0.23 0.77
C ILE A 30 -3.17 -0.99 -0.17
N GLY A 31 -4.34 -1.61 -0.34
CA GLY A 31 -4.50 -2.74 -1.27
C GLY A 31 -4.20 -2.38 -2.73
N GLY A 32 -4.65 -1.21 -3.18
CA GLY A 32 -4.39 -0.73 -4.55
C GLY A 32 -2.90 -0.51 -4.82
N ILE A 33 -2.18 0.10 -3.88
CA ILE A 33 -0.74 0.37 -4.00
C ILE A 33 0.06 -0.95 -4.02
N LEU A 34 -0.30 -1.90 -3.13
CA LEU A 34 0.33 -3.22 -3.09
C LEU A 34 0.16 -3.98 -4.42
N LEU A 35 -1.02 -3.90 -5.02
CA LEU A 35 -1.30 -4.55 -6.30
C LEU A 35 -0.45 -3.96 -7.44
N ILE A 36 -0.38 -2.63 -7.55
CA ILE A 36 0.42 -1.94 -8.58
C ILE A 36 1.91 -2.29 -8.44
N PHE A 37 2.38 -2.37 -7.20
CA PHE A 37 3.76 -2.71 -6.91
C PHE A 37 4.10 -4.16 -7.31
N LEU A 38 3.22 -5.11 -6.97
CA LEU A 38 3.37 -6.51 -7.35
C LEU A 38 3.44 -6.69 -8.87
N LEU A 39 2.60 -5.97 -9.62
CA LEU A 39 2.60 -6.00 -11.09
C LEU A 39 3.87 -5.40 -11.70
N SER A 40 4.41 -4.33 -11.10
CA SER A 40 5.63 -3.64 -11.55
C SER A 40 6.87 -4.49 -11.33
N ILE A 41 6.96 -5.14 -10.16
CA ILE A 41 8.01 -6.08 -9.79
C ILE A 41 8.02 -7.30 -10.71
N SER A 42 6.86 -7.85 -10.97
CA SER A 42 6.71 -8.97 -11.89
C SER A 42 7.16 -8.61 -13.31
N ALA A 43 6.81 -7.42 -13.80
CA ALA A 43 7.26 -6.97 -15.13
C ALA A 43 8.79 -6.90 -15.23
N PHE A 44 9.43 -6.42 -14.17
CA PHE A 44 10.89 -6.34 -14.08
C PHE A 44 11.55 -7.73 -14.07
N ILE A 45 11.01 -8.66 -13.27
CA ILE A 45 11.51 -10.04 -13.19
C ILE A 45 11.33 -10.77 -14.53
N SER A 46 10.17 -10.61 -15.18
CA SER A 46 9.91 -11.20 -16.50
C SER A 46 10.94 -10.73 -17.54
N HIS A 47 11.35 -9.47 -17.49
CA HIS A 47 12.35 -8.93 -18.40
C HIS A 47 13.77 -9.44 -18.13
N ILE A 48 14.17 -9.57 -16.85
CA ILE A 48 15.53 -10.01 -16.47
C ILE A 48 15.70 -11.51 -16.68
N GLU A 49 14.79 -12.31 -16.14
CA GLU A 49 14.90 -13.77 -16.14
C GLU A 49 14.29 -14.39 -17.42
N ASN A 50 13.78 -13.56 -18.36
CA ASN A 50 13.12 -14.00 -19.59
C ASN A 50 12.01 -15.04 -19.36
N ILE A 51 11.35 -14.98 -18.20
CA ILE A 51 10.21 -15.83 -17.86
C ILE A 51 8.90 -15.17 -18.30
N SER A 52 7.85 -15.97 -18.49
CA SER A 52 6.52 -15.46 -18.79
C SER A 52 6.07 -14.46 -17.73
N TYR A 53 5.39 -13.38 -18.16
CA TYR A 53 4.86 -12.38 -17.23
C TYR A 53 3.97 -13.02 -16.17
N PHE A 54 3.10 -13.95 -16.55
CA PHE A 54 2.22 -14.64 -15.60
C PHE A 54 2.99 -15.46 -14.56
N ASP A 55 4.08 -16.12 -14.96
CA ASP A 55 4.94 -16.88 -14.05
C ASP A 55 5.65 -15.96 -13.07
N SER A 56 6.09 -14.78 -13.53
CA SER A 56 6.71 -13.77 -12.66
C SER A 56 5.71 -13.14 -11.68
N VAL A 57 4.44 -12.95 -12.07
CA VAL A 57 3.37 -12.49 -11.16
C VAL A 57 3.13 -13.55 -10.09
N TYR A 58 2.99 -14.80 -10.50
CA TYR A 58 2.78 -15.92 -9.59
C TYR A 58 3.95 -16.07 -8.60
N ALA A 59 5.18 -16.07 -9.11
CA ALA A 59 6.39 -16.17 -8.28
C ALA A 59 6.51 -14.99 -7.29
N SER A 60 6.15 -13.78 -7.72
CA SER A 60 6.11 -12.60 -6.85
C SER A 60 5.02 -12.73 -5.78
N PHE A 61 3.83 -13.21 -6.16
CA PHE A 61 2.71 -13.41 -5.24
C PHE A 61 2.99 -14.46 -4.18
N ILE A 62 3.50 -15.64 -4.54
CA ILE A 62 3.82 -16.70 -3.57
C ILE A 62 4.96 -16.30 -2.64
N SER A 63 5.87 -15.43 -3.10
CA SER A 63 6.96 -14.88 -2.29
C SER A 63 6.46 -13.82 -1.31
N TYR A 64 5.64 -12.87 -1.78
CA TYR A 64 5.03 -11.83 -0.93
C TYR A 64 4.06 -12.38 0.09
N SER A 65 3.30 -13.42 -0.27
CA SER A 65 2.41 -14.13 0.64
C SER A 65 3.14 -15.08 1.57
N THR A 66 4.47 -15.22 1.43
CA THR A 66 5.32 -16.13 2.21
C THR A 66 4.93 -17.61 2.11
N ILE A 67 4.16 -17.99 1.07
CA ILE A 67 3.79 -19.39 0.79
C ILE A 67 5.02 -20.15 0.28
N GLY A 68 5.71 -19.58 -0.72
CA GLY A 68 7.00 -20.09 -1.21
C GLY A 68 7.00 -21.54 -1.68
N PHE A 69 6.15 -21.90 -2.67
CA PHE A 69 6.12 -23.27 -3.21
C PHE A 69 7.45 -23.73 -3.83
N GLY A 70 8.24 -22.80 -4.39
CA GLY A 70 9.57 -23.09 -4.95
C GLY A 70 9.55 -23.89 -6.25
N ASP A 71 8.41 -23.90 -6.94
CA ASP A 71 8.16 -24.57 -8.23
C ASP A 71 8.71 -23.81 -9.43
N ILE A 72 8.80 -22.47 -9.33
CA ILE A 72 9.43 -21.61 -10.35
C ILE A 72 10.76 -21.10 -9.80
N ASP A 73 11.85 -21.50 -10.46
CA ASP A 73 13.20 -21.03 -10.11
C ASP A 73 13.51 -19.71 -10.83
N ILE A 74 13.27 -18.61 -10.13
CA ILE A 74 13.55 -17.24 -10.58
C ILE A 74 15.05 -16.88 -10.45
N PHE A 75 15.93 -17.84 -10.12
CA PHE A 75 17.34 -17.60 -9.76
C PHE A 75 18.33 -18.27 -10.69
N GLN A 76 17.88 -18.70 -11.87
CA GLN A 76 18.72 -19.46 -12.79
C GLN A 76 19.85 -18.60 -13.39
N TYR A 77 19.63 -17.29 -13.60
CA TYR A 77 20.61 -16.39 -14.23
C TYR A 77 21.10 -15.25 -13.32
N SER A 78 20.25 -14.62 -12.50
CA SER A 78 20.68 -13.53 -11.62
C SER A 78 21.22 -14.03 -10.28
N PHE A 79 22.52 -13.79 -10.05
CA PHE A 79 23.22 -14.03 -8.80
C PHE A 79 22.38 -13.67 -7.56
N ARG A 80 22.39 -14.60 -6.60
CA ARG A 80 21.96 -14.61 -5.18
C ARG A 80 21.95 -13.28 -4.39
N SER A 81 22.59 -12.23 -4.91
CA SER A 81 22.61 -10.85 -4.39
C SER A 81 21.34 -10.04 -4.71
N ASN A 82 20.68 -10.28 -5.86
CA ASN A 82 19.52 -9.48 -6.27
C ASN A 82 18.31 -9.68 -5.33
N TRP A 83 18.16 -10.86 -4.73
CA TRP A 83 17.07 -11.13 -3.79
C TRP A 83 17.21 -10.40 -2.45
N PHE A 84 18.44 -10.26 -1.95
CA PHE A 84 18.73 -9.47 -0.75
C PHE A 84 18.56 -7.96 -1.01
N ASN A 85 18.96 -7.50 -2.21
CA ASN A 85 18.75 -6.13 -2.65
C ASN A 85 17.25 -5.82 -2.80
N PHE A 86 16.47 -6.74 -3.37
CA PHE A 86 15.05 -6.53 -3.61
C PHE A 86 14.20 -6.54 -2.34
N PHE A 87 14.50 -7.44 -1.40
CA PHE A 87 13.87 -7.42 -0.07
C PHE A 87 14.27 -6.16 0.71
N ILE A 88 15.55 -5.75 0.75
CA ILE A 88 15.97 -4.57 1.53
C ILE A 88 15.53 -3.24 0.89
N TYR A 89 15.75 -3.04 -0.41
CA TYR A 89 15.35 -1.82 -1.09
C TYR A 89 13.83 -1.76 -1.32
N GLY A 90 13.17 -2.90 -1.58
CA GLY A 90 11.72 -2.97 -1.73
C GLY A 90 10.98 -2.67 -0.43
N ASN A 91 11.43 -3.22 0.71
CA ASN A 91 10.87 -2.88 2.02
C ASN A 91 11.24 -1.45 2.46
N GLY A 92 12.45 -0.97 2.18
CA GLY A 92 12.89 0.39 2.49
C GLY A 92 12.08 1.46 1.74
N VAL A 93 11.86 1.27 0.45
CA VAL A 93 10.99 2.14 -0.36
C VAL A 93 9.53 2.06 0.12
N HIS A 94 9.06 0.89 0.55
CA HIS A 94 7.73 0.73 1.16
C HIS A 94 7.57 1.58 2.42
N ILE A 95 8.49 1.46 3.38
CA ILE A 95 8.43 2.18 4.67
C ILE A 95 8.47 3.70 4.45
N ILE A 96 9.35 4.17 3.55
CA ILE A 96 9.49 5.60 3.23
C ILE A 96 8.27 6.13 2.46
N GLY A 97 7.76 5.36 1.49
CA GLY A 97 6.56 5.70 0.73
C GLY A 97 5.32 5.82 1.62
N TYR A 98 5.15 4.90 2.58
CA TYR A 98 4.06 4.96 3.56
C TYR A 98 4.12 6.18 4.46
N MET A 99 5.33 6.59 4.90
CA MET A 99 5.52 7.78 5.73
C MET A 99 5.17 9.07 4.98
N ILE A 100 5.56 9.18 3.71
CA ILE A 100 5.32 10.39 2.91
C ILE A 100 3.85 10.52 2.52
N VAL A 101 3.23 9.42 2.08
CA VAL A 101 1.82 9.42 1.66
C VAL A 101 0.89 9.67 2.84
N SER A 102 1.12 9.03 3.99
CA SER A 102 0.31 9.27 5.19
C SER A 102 0.45 10.72 5.71
N ALA A 103 1.65 11.28 5.67
CA ALA A 103 1.89 12.69 6.01
C ALA A 103 1.17 13.63 5.03
N TYR A 104 1.27 13.38 3.72
CA TYR A 104 0.65 14.23 2.70
C TYR A 104 -0.88 14.21 2.76
N VAL A 105 -1.47 13.03 2.97
CA VAL A 105 -2.92 12.87 3.18
C VAL A 105 -3.36 13.63 4.44
N THR A 106 -2.58 13.56 5.52
CA THR A 106 -2.86 14.30 6.76
C THR A 106 -2.80 15.82 6.52
N SER A 107 -1.79 16.32 5.82
CA SER A 107 -1.64 17.75 5.50
C SER A 107 -2.72 18.29 4.55
N ILE A 108 -3.20 17.46 3.63
CA ILE A 108 -4.32 17.82 2.74
C ILE A 108 -5.62 17.95 3.54
N LEU A 109 -5.90 16.98 4.43
CA LEU A 109 -7.11 16.98 5.25
C LEU A 109 -7.15 18.18 6.22
N GLU A 110 -6.00 18.64 6.70
CA GLU A 110 -5.88 19.89 7.47
C GLU A 110 -6.15 21.13 6.62
N LYS A 111 -5.61 21.19 5.38
CA LYS A 111 -5.83 22.32 4.46
C LYS A 111 -7.29 22.50 4.07
N PHE A 112 -8.03 21.41 3.93
CA PHE A 112 -9.46 21.44 3.64
C PHE A 112 -10.32 21.71 4.89
N GLY A 113 -9.72 21.97 6.06
CA GLY A 113 -10.42 22.37 7.27
C GLY A 113 -11.29 21.28 7.90
N VAL A 114 -11.12 20.03 7.44
CA VAL A 114 -11.85 18.85 7.96
C VAL A 114 -11.33 18.46 9.35
N ARG A 115 -10.09 18.85 9.68
CA ARG A 115 -9.45 18.58 10.97
C ARG A 115 -9.04 19.91 11.63
N LYS A 116 -9.79 20.35 12.63
CA LYS A 116 -9.27 21.24 13.68
C LYS A 116 -9.00 20.34 14.88
N PHE A 117 -7.73 20.20 15.26
CA PHE A 117 -7.38 19.71 16.59
C PHE A 117 -7.89 20.69 17.65
#